data_AF-A0A6A3UWJ3-F1
#
_entry.id   AF-A0A6A3UWJ3-F1
#
_cell.length_a   1.000
_cell.length_b   1.000
_cell.length_c   1.000
_cell.angle_alpha   90.00
_cell.angle_beta   90.00
_cell.angle_gamma   90.00
#
_symmetry.space_group_name_H-M   'P 1'
#
loop_
_entity.id
_entity.type
_entity.pdbx_description
1 polymer ?
#
loop_
_entity_poly.entity_id
_entity_poly.type
_entity_poly.pdbx_seq_one_letter_code
_entity_poly.pdbx_strand_id
1 'polypeptide(L)'
;MHALLNEHKRPDETYRQYAFRLINIADALPGGVDVHSNAAQALLTFVNRAYPENAKFLRTIANLQTDKPIEELHRMTRELSMLVGSDGQRKSGQGRRASSAPLPK
;
A
#
# COMPACT_ATOMS: atom_id res chain seq x y z
N MET A 1 -7.38 -14.31 -12.23
CA MET A 1 -6.25 -14.04 -11.31
C MET A 1 -5.64 -12.64 -11.58
N HIS A 2 -6.45 -11.59 -11.74
CA HIS A 2 -6.00 -10.22 -12.09
C HIS A 2 -6.41 -9.13 -11.09
N ALA A 3 -7.27 -9.44 -10.13
CA ALA A 3 -7.79 -8.43 -9.19
C ALA A 3 -6.66 -7.90 -8.28
N LEU A 4 -5.93 -8.80 -7.62
CA LEU A 4 -4.92 -8.44 -6.61
C LEU A 4 -3.84 -7.48 -7.14
N LEU A 5 -3.23 -7.78 -8.30
CA LEU A 5 -2.12 -6.97 -8.86
C LEU A 5 -2.52 -5.56 -9.31
N ASN A 6 -3.82 -5.31 -9.48
CA ASN A 6 -4.36 -4.02 -9.90
C ASN A 6 -4.97 -3.23 -8.72
N GLU A 7 -4.98 -3.78 -7.52
CA GLU A 7 -5.45 -3.08 -6.33
C GLU A 7 -4.54 -1.91 -6.00
N HIS A 8 -5.13 -0.74 -5.85
CA HIS A 8 -4.45 0.47 -5.41
C HIS A 8 -4.88 0.80 -3.99
N LYS A 9 -3.99 1.47 -3.26
CA LYS A 9 -4.35 2.05 -1.97
C LYS A 9 -5.44 3.11 -2.18
N ARG A 10 -6.51 3.03 -1.39
CA ARG A 10 -7.57 4.02 -1.32
C ARG A 10 -7.10 5.29 -0.56
N PRO A 11 -7.61 6.48 -0.89
CA PRO A 11 -7.19 7.71 -0.22
C PRO A 11 -7.48 7.75 1.28
N ASP A 12 -8.56 7.09 1.69
CA ASP A 12 -9.14 7.06 3.04
C ASP A 12 -8.62 5.91 3.92
N GLU A 13 -7.93 4.91 3.35
CA GLU A 13 -7.34 3.82 4.13
C GLU A 13 -5.91 4.14 4.58
N THR A 14 -5.46 3.60 5.71
CA THR A 14 -4.04 3.63 6.10
C THR A 14 -3.23 2.62 5.29
N TYR A 15 -1.89 2.72 5.29
CA TYR A 15 -1.03 1.67 4.76
C TYR A 15 -1.31 0.31 5.42
N ARG A 16 -1.63 0.30 6.73
CA ARG A 16 -1.97 -0.93 7.46
C ARG A 16 -3.31 -1.52 7.02
N GLN A 17 -4.33 -0.69 6.83
CA GLN A 17 -5.64 -1.13 6.32
C GLN A 17 -5.51 -1.65 4.89
N TYR A 18 -4.71 -0.97 4.06
CA TYR A 18 -4.42 -1.42 2.71
C TYR A 18 -3.73 -2.78 2.69
N ALA A 19 -2.68 -2.95 3.51
CA ALA A 19 -1.99 -4.22 3.72
C ALA A 19 -2.96 -5.35 4.09
N PHE A 20 -3.80 -5.15 5.11
CA PHE A 20 -4.80 -6.14 5.51
C PHE A 20 -5.79 -6.46 4.40
N ARG A 21 -6.23 -5.46 3.63
CA ARG A 21 -7.15 -5.67 2.51
C ARG A 21 -6.51 -6.54 1.42
N LEU A 22 -5.23 -6.34 1.10
CA LEU A 22 -4.50 -7.19 0.16
C LEU A 22 -4.36 -8.63 0.66
N ILE A 23 -4.10 -8.81 1.97
CA ILE A 23 -4.04 -10.12 2.61
C ILE A 23 -5.39 -10.83 2.49
N ASN A 24 -6.50 -10.16 2.80
CA ASN A 24 -7.83 -10.74 2.69
C ASN A 24 -8.20 -11.12 1.26
N ILE A 25 -7.77 -10.33 0.25
CA ILE A 25 -7.98 -10.67 -1.15
C ILE A 25 -7.16 -11.91 -1.54
N ALA A 26 -5.90 -12.00 -1.08
CA ALA A 26 -5.05 -13.16 -1.31
C ALA A 26 -5.59 -14.41 -0.61
N ASP A 27 -6.16 -14.26 0.59
CA ASP A 27 -6.75 -15.35 1.37
C ASP A 27 -8.03 -15.91 0.74
N ALA A 28 -8.78 -15.08 0.02
CA ALA A 28 -9.97 -15.50 -0.72
C ALA A 28 -9.65 -16.27 -2.02
N LEU A 29 -8.38 -16.36 -2.44
CA LEU A 29 -7.97 -17.15 -3.60
C LEU A 29 -7.90 -18.65 -3.23
N PRO A 30 -7.94 -19.57 -4.22
CA PRO A 30 -7.76 -21.00 -3.95
C PRO A 30 -6.48 -21.28 -3.16
N GLY A 31 -6.62 -21.93 -2.00
CA GLY A 31 -5.51 -22.22 -1.07
C GLY A 31 -5.05 -21.02 -0.22
N GLY A 32 -5.70 -19.86 -0.35
CA GLY A 32 -5.50 -18.69 0.50
C GLY A 32 -4.05 -18.21 0.58
N VAL A 33 -3.69 -17.64 1.73
CA VAL A 33 -2.32 -17.15 1.98
C VAL A 33 -1.31 -18.27 2.26
N ASP A 34 -1.76 -19.51 2.48
CA ASP A 34 -0.88 -20.67 2.63
C ASP A 34 -0.18 -21.02 1.30
N VAL A 35 -0.79 -20.64 0.17
CA VAL A 35 -0.13 -20.68 -1.14
C VAL A 35 0.82 -19.48 -1.24
N HIS A 36 2.13 -19.78 -1.26
CA HIS A 36 3.20 -18.77 -1.30
C HIS A 36 2.99 -17.72 -2.41
N SER A 37 2.56 -18.14 -3.61
CA SER A 37 2.36 -17.22 -4.74
C SER A 37 1.26 -16.18 -4.48
N ASN A 38 0.20 -16.52 -3.75
CA ASN A 38 -0.87 -15.59 -3.38
C ASN A 38 -0.34 -14.52 -2.40
N ALA A 39 0.39 -14.96 -1.37
CA ALA A 39 1.01 -14.06 -0.40
C ALA A 39 2.10 -13.18 -1.04
N ALA A 40 2.91 -13.74 -1.94
CA ALA A 40 3.92 -13.00 -2.70
C ALA A 40 3.31 -11.94 -3.62
N GLN A 41 2.17 -12.24 -4.26
CA GLN A 41 1.43 -11.25 -5.05
C GLN A 41 0.88 -10.11 -4.19
N ALA A 42 0.43 -10.37 -2.95
CA ALA A 42 0.00 -9.32 -2.04
C ALA A 42 1.16 -8.39 -1.67
N LEU A 43 2.33 -8.94 -1.33
CA LEU A 43 3.54 -8.16 -1.05
C LEU A 43 3.96 -7.31 -2.27
N LEU A 44 4.03 -7.92 -3.45
CA LEU A 44 4.40 -7.22 -4.68
C LEU A 44 3.42 -6.07 -4.99
N THR A 45 2.12 -6.32 -4.80
CA THR A 45 1.08 -5.30 -5.00
C THR A 45 1.27 -4.15 -4.03
N PHE A 46 1.49 -4.44 -2.74
CA PHE A 46 1.73 -3.42 -1.73
C PHE A 46 2.90 -2.52 -2.13
N VAL A 47 4.06 -3.10 -2.43
CA VAL A 47 5.28 -2.37 -2.82
C VAL A 47 5.06 -1.46 -4.03
N ASN A 48 4.21 -1.87 -4.97
CA ASN A 48 3.99 -1.13 -6.20
C ASN A 48 2.92 -0.06 -6.11
N ARG A 49 1.95 -0.24 -5.21
CA ARG A 49 0.67 0.50 -5.26
C ARG A 49 0.32 1.21 -3.96
N ALA A 50 1.05 0.95 -2.87
CA ALA A 50 0.83 1.64 -1.59
C ALA A 50 1.16 3.13 -1.67
N TYR A 51 2.27 3.47 -2.34
CA TYR A 51 2.69 4.85 -2.55
C TYR A 51 3.53 4.96 -3.84
N PRO A 52 2.89 5.22 -4.99
CA PRO A 52 3.55 5.17 -6.30
C PRO A 52 4.80 6.05 -6.42
N GLU A 53 4.83 7.21 -5.76
CA GLU A 53 5.96 8.14 -5.75
C GLU A 53 7.25 7.51 -5.16
N ASN A 54 7.13 6.55 -4.24
CA ASN A 54 8.26 5.86 -3.62
C ASN A 54 8.32 4.37 -3.97
N ALA A 55 7.55 3.89 -4.95
CA ALA A 55 7.50 2.48 -5.32
C ALA A 55 8.89 1.92 -5.70
N LYS A 56 9.73 2.73 -6.37
CA LYS A 56 11.12 2.35 -6.71
C LYS A 56 11.95 2.09 -5.45
N PHE A 57 11.85 2.96 -4.45
CA PHE A 57 12.56 2.80 -3.18
C PHE A 57 12.04 1.60 -2.40
N LEU A 58 10.73 1.42 -2.31
CA LEU A 58 10.12 0.26 -1.66
C LEU A 58 10.58 -1.06 -2.30
N ARG A 59 10.68 -1.11 -3.64
CA ARG A 59 11.23 -2.28 -4.35
C ARG A 59 12.69 -2.58 -4.00
N THR A 60 13.49 -1.56 -3.66
CA THR A 60 14.90 -1.74 -3.28
C THR A 60 15.04 -2.35 -1.89
N ILE A 61 14.15 -2.01 -0.96
CA ILE A 61 14.25 -2.45 0.44
C ILE A 61 13.40 -3.68 0.76
N ALA A 62 12.42 -4.01 -0.09
CA ALA A 62 11.55 -5.17 0.06
C ALA A 62 12.28 -6.46 -0.34
N ASN A 63 12.23 -7.47 0.53
CA ASN A 63 12.64 -8.83 0.15
C ASN A 63 11.51 -9.56 -0.59
N LEU A 64 11.39 -9.34 -1.89
CA LEU A 64 10.33 -9.96 -2.72
C LEU A 64 10.51 -11.49 -2.95
N GLN A 65 11.67 -12.04 -2.61
CA GLN A 65 11.97 -13.49 -2.71
C GLN A 65 11.90 -14.20 -1.35
N THR A 66 11.33 -13.54 -0.33
CA THR A 66 11.16 -14.11 1.00
C THR A 66 10.28 -15.36 0.99
N ASP A 67 10.59 -16.32 1.85
CA ASP A 67 9.71 -17.45 2.18
C ASP A 67 8.52 -17.03 3.05
N LYS A 68 8.54 -15.78 3.55
CA LYS A 68 7.52 -15.23 4.45
C LYS A 68 6.92 -13.91 3.94
N PRO A 69 6.13 -13.93 2.84
CA PRO A 69 5.66 -12.69 2.22
C PRO A 69 4.78 -11.81 3.11
N ILE A 70 3.99 -12.42 4.02
CA ILE A 70 3.12 -11.69 4.94
C ILE A 70 3.93 -10.93 6.01
N GLU A 71 4.97 -11.56 6.57
CA GLU A 71 5.86 -10.89 7.53
C GLU A 71 6.58 -9.70 6.87
N GLU A 72 7.05 -9.88 5.63
CA GLU A 72 7.69 -8.82 4.86
C GLU A 72 6.72 -7.69 4.49
N LEU A 73 5.47 -8.01 4.16
CA LEU A 73 4.43 -7.02 3.89
C LEU A 73 4.15 -6.15 5.13
N HIS A 74 4.10 -6.75 6.32
CA HIS A 74 3.99 -6.01 7.57
C HIS A 74 5.24 -5.16 7.87
N ARG A 75 6.45 -5.65 7.56
CA ARG A 75 7.67 -4.84 7.64
C ARG A 75 7.59 -3.63 6.71
N MET A 76 7.23 -3.83 5.45
CA MET A 76 7.09 -2.76 4.45
C MET A 76 6.03 -1.74 4.81
N THR A 77 4.96 -2.16 5.48
CA THR A 77 3.97 -1.23 6.04
C THR A 77 4.59 -0.29 7.07
N ARG A 78 5.45 -0.80 7.96
CA ARG A 78 6.15 0.02 8.97
C ARG A 78 7.17 0.95 8.32
N GLU A 79 8.01 0.42 7.43
CA GLU A 79 9.03 1.21 6.71
C GLU A 79 8.42 2.37 5.93
N LEU A 80 7.33 2.11 5.19
CA LEU A 80 6.64 3.15 4.44
C LEU A 80 6.04 4.22 5.36
N SER A 81 5.46 3.82 6.48
CA SER A 81 4.89 4.77 7.45
C SER A 81 5.97 5.66 8.07
N MET A 82 7.14 5.10 8.37
CA MET A 82 8.31 5.86 8.86
C MET A 82 8.87 6.79 7.79
N LEU A 83 8.99 6.32 6.54
CA LEU A 83 9.51 7.08 5.41
C LEU A 83 8.67 8.33 5.11
N VAL A 84 7.35 8.18 5.10
CA VAL A 84 6.42 9.29 4.80
C VAL A 84 6.12 10.14 6.03
N GLY A 85 6.42 9.65 7.24
CA GLY A 85 6.03 10.30 8.49
C GLY A 85 4.51 10.38 8.69
N SER A 86 3.75 9.53 7.99
CA SER A 86 2.30 9.41 8.09
C SER A 86 1.86 7.97 7.80
N ASP A 87 0.65 7.62 8.19
CA ASP A 87 0.04 6.32 7.87
C ASP A 87 -0.65 6.30 6.49
N GLY A 88 -0.48 7.36 5.69
CA GLY A 88 -0.97 7.46 4.33
C GLY A 88 -2.46 7.81 4.21
N GLN A 89 -3.20 8.02 5.30
CA GLN A 89 -4.57 8.54 5.23
C GLN A 89 -4.55 10.02 4.88
N ARG A 90 -5.04 10.37 3.69
CA ARG A 90 -5.29 11.76 3.37
C ARG A 90 -6.60 12.15 4.05
N LYS A 91 -6.54 12.97 5.11
CA LYS A 91 -7.75 13.53 5.74
C LYS A 91 -8.61 14.16 4.64
N SER A 92 -9.85 13.69 4.52
CA SER A 92 -10.89 14.24 3.66
C SER A 92 -11.07 15.74 3.98
N GLY A 93 -10.32 16.61 3.30
CA GLY A 93 -10.25 18.04 3.60
C GLY A 93 -8.96 18.73 3.19
N GLN A 94 -7.85 18.00 2.98
CA GLN A 94 -6.56 18.59 2.63
C GLN A 94 -6.35 18.86 1.12
N GLY A 95 -7.41 18.76 0.31
CA GLY A 95 -7.38 18.96 -1.15
C GLY A 95 -8.05 20.26 -1.65
N ARG A 96 -8.53 21.15 -0.77
CA ARG A 96 -9.15 22.42 -1.19
C ARG A 96 -8.81 23.58 -0.25
N ARG A 97 -7.54 23.94 -0.12
CA ARG A 97 -7.13 25.31 0.23
C ARG A 97 -5.79 25.64 -0.44
N ALA A 98 -5.84 25.85 -1.75
CA ALA A 98 -4.85 26.64 -2.45
C ALA A 98 -5.59 27.72 -3.24
N SER A 99 -5.58 28.91 -2.66
CA SER A 99 -5.52 30.22 -3.33
C SER A 99 -6.59 30.55 -4.38
N SER A 100 -7.68 31.16 -3.91
CA SER A 100 -8.37 32.21 -4.67
C SER A 100 -8.53 33.45 -3.77
N ALA A 101 -7.47 34.25 -3.70
CA ALA A 101 -7.63 35.67 -3.42
C ALA A 101 -8.08 36.35 -4.72
N PRO A 102 -8.99 37.32 -4.64
CA PRO A 102 -8.66 38.61 -5.22
C PRO A 102 -8.69 39.73 -4.18
N LEU A 103 -7.72 40.64 -4.32
CA LEU A 103 -7.59 41.91 -3.61
C LEU A 103 -8.73 42.90 -3.96
N PRO A 104 -8.97 43.91 -3.11
CA PRO A 104 -10.19 44.74 -3.12
C PRO A 104 -10.17 45.83 -4.21
N LYS A 105 -11.36 46.39 -4.48
CA LYS A 105 -11.52 47.72 -5.08
C LYS A 105 -12.06 48.67 -4.02
#